data_AF-A0A2D9T762-F1
#
_entry.id   AF-A0A2D9T762-F1
#
_cell.length_a   1.000
_cell.length_b   1.000
_cell.length_c   1.000
_cell.angle_alpha   90.00
_cell.angle_beta   90.00
_cell.angle_gamma   90.00
#
_symmetry.space_group_name_H-M   'P 1'
#
loop_
_entity.id
_entity.type
_entity.pdbx_description
1 polymer ?
#
loop_
_entity_poly.entity_id
_entity_poly.type
_entity_poly.pdbx_seq_one_letter_code
_entity_poly.pdbx_strand_id
1 'polypeptide(L)' 'MKALRFAKDLYVGEQVDAAVKVYGRFGTLELAEDEDAWIVTVDAQTDARTRRLAGELANYALGLTIRQHRGEGAS' A
#
# COMPACT_ATOMS: atom_id res chain seq x y z
N MET A 1 13.26 -0.96 -8.61
CA MET A 1 12.72 -1.51 -7.35
C MET A 1 12.74 -0.51 -6.19
N LYS A 2 11.69 -0.47 -5.36
CA LYS A 2 11.57 0.35 -4.14
C LYS A 2 10.71 -0.38 -3.10
N ALA A 3 11.12 -0.37 -1.83
CA ALA A 3 10.30 -0.88 -0.73
C ALA A 3 9.51 0.25 -0.04
N LEU A 4 8.26 -0.03 0.31
CA LEU A 4 7.39 0.81 1.14
C LEU A 4 7.11 0.08 2.46
N ARG A 5 7.15 0.81 3.57
CA ARG A 5 6.77 0.31 4.90
C ARG A 5 5.46 0.96 5.33
N PHE A 6 4.46 0.14 5.63
CA PHE A 6 3.16 0.56 6.14
C PHE A 6 3.03 0.10 7.59
N ALA A 7 3.25 1.01 8.53
CA ALA A 7 3.24 0.68 9.96
C ALA A 7 1.86 0.16 10.40
N LYS A 8 1.83 -0.94 11.18
CA LYS A 8 0.59 -1.64 11.59
C LYS A 8 -0.26 -0.84 12.57
N ASP A 9 0.32 0.15 13.24
CA ASP A 9 -0.38 1.10 14.11
C ASP A 9 -1.22 2.11 13.31
N LEU A 10 -0.86 2.35 12.04
CA LEU A 10 -1.54 3.27 11.15
C LEU A 10 -2.34 2.57 10.08
N TYR A 11 -1.85 1.46 9.53
CA TYR A 11 -2.43 0.79 8.37
C TYR A 11 -3.03 -0.57 8.72
N VAL A 12 -4.25 -0.79 8.23
CA VAL A 12 -4.89 -2.11 8.26
C VAL A 12 -4.39 -2.93 7.07
N GLY A 13 -3.90 -4.14 7.32
CA GLY A 13 -3.28 -4.99 6.29
C GLY A 13 -4.17 -5.26 5.08
N GLU A 14 -5.48 -5.42 5.31
CA GLU A 14 -6.47 -5.59 4.23
C GLU A 14 -6.49 -4.41 3.25
N GLN A 15 -6.25 -3.19 3.73
CA GLN A 15 -6.23 -1.99 2.89
C GLN A 15 -4.93 -1.86 2.09
N VAL A 16 -3.83 -2.37 2.64
CA VAL A 16 -2.55 -2.50 1.92
C VAL A 16 -2.69 -3.56 0.82
N ASP A 17 -3.26 -4.72 1.14
CA ASP A 17 -3.55 -5.79 0.16
C ASP A 17 -4.50 -5.32 -0.96
N ALA A 18 -5.57 -4.60 -0.61
CA ALA A 18 -6.47 -4.01 -1.59
C ALA A 18 -5.74 -3.04 -2.54
N ALA A 19 -4.83 -2.21 -2.01
CA ALA A 19 -4.01 -1.33 -2.84
C ALA A 19 -3.09 -2.12 -3.78
N VAL A 20 -2.43 -3.17 -3.27
CA VAL A 20 -1.57 -4.05 -4.08
C VAL A 20 -2.36 -4.67 -5.25
N LYS A 21 -3.57 -5.19 -4.99
CA LYS A 21 -4.43 -5.77 -6.03
C LYS A 21 -4.86 -4.77 -7.10
N VAL A 22 -5.23 -3.55 -6.69
CA VAL A 22 -5.64 -2.48 -7.62
C VAL A 22 -4.50 -2.07 -8.56
N TYR A 23 -3.28 -1.98 -8.03
CA TYR A 23 -2.13 -1.45 -8.76
C TYR A 23 -1.25 -2.52 -9.42
N GLY A 24 -1.47 -3.81 -9.15
CA GLY A 24 -0.64 -4.92 -9.67
C GLY A 24 -0.56 -5.02 -11.19
N ARG A 25 -1.52 -4.43 -11.93
CA ARG A 25 -1.45 -4.36 -13.40
C ARG A 25 -0.39 -3.38 -13.94
N PHE A 26 0.20 -2.53 -13.08
CA PHE A 26 1.11 -1.46 -13.48
C PHE A 26 2.60 -1.75 -13.18
N GLY A 27 2.87 -2.85 -12.49
CA GLY A 27 4.21 -3.28 -12.10
C GLY A 27 4.17 -4.55 -11.24
N THR A 28 5.34 -5.09 -10.91
CA THR A 28 5.46 -6.19 -9.95
C THR A 28 5.33 -5.63 -8.55
N LEU A 29 4.39 -6.18 -7.78
CA LEU A 29 4.15 -5.82 -6.39
C LEU A 29 4.21 -7.08 -5.54
N GLU A 30 5.04 -7.04 -4.51
CA GLU A 30 5.15 -8.13 -3.54
C GLU A 30 4.80 -7.59 -2.15
N LEU A 31 3.81 -8.21 -1.52
CA LEU A 31 3.40 -7.90 -0.15
C LEU A 31 3.98 -8.94 0.80
N ALA A 32 4.67 -8.46 1.83
CA ALA A 32 5.14 -9.27 2.94
C ALA A 32 4.70 -8.64 4.27
N GLU A 33 4.59 -9.48 5.29
CA GLU A 33 4.34 -9.05 6.66
C GLU A 33 5.66 -9.06 7.43
N ASP A 34 5.95 -7.95 8.12
CA ASP A 34 7.02 -7.79 9.11
C ASP A 34 6.38 -7.69 10.51
N GLU A 35 7.17 -7.62 11.58
CA GLU A 35 6.68 -7.52 12.96
C GLU A 35 5.80 -6.27 13.16
N ASP A 36 6.29 -5.10 12.72
CA ASP A 36 5.71 -3.78 12.96
C ASP A 36 5.03 -3.16 11.71
N ALA A 37 5.19 -3.77 10.54
CA ALA A 37 4.76 -3.18 9.28
C ALA A 37 4.34 -4.20 8.23
N TRP A 38 3.53 -3.74 7.26
CA TRP A 38 3.38 -4.39 5.97
C TRP A 38 4.42 -3.82 5.00
N ILE A 39 5.13 -4.70 4.31
CA ILE A 39 6.19 -4.34 3.37
C ILE A 39 5.67 -4.57 1.96
N VAL A 40 5.66 -3.52 1.15
CA VAL A 40 5.37 -3.65 -0.29
C VAL A 40 6.61 -3.32 -1.08
N THR A 41 7.16 -4.32 -1.75
CA THR A 41 8.20 -4.14 -2.76
C THR A 41 7.55 -3.81 -4.09
N VAL A 42 7.98 -2.69 -4.69
CA VAL A 42 7.45 -2.15 -5.95
C VAL A 42 8.54 -2.18 -7.00
N ASP A 43 8.26 -2.80 -8.14
CA ASP A 43 9.12 -2.74 -9.31
C ASP A 43 8.34 -2.48 -10.59
N ALA A 44 8.90 -1.62 -11.45
CA ALA A 44 8.31 -1.26 -12.73
C ALA A 44 9.42 -0.98 -13.75
N GLN A 45 9.05 -0.93 -15.03
CA GLN A 45 9.98 -0.83 -16.16
C GLN A 45 11.03 0.28 -16.07
N THR A 46 10.74 1.38 -15.37
CA THR A 46 11.71 2.46 -15.15
C THR A 46 11.64 2.96 -13.71
N ASP A 47 12.72 3.59 -13.24
CA ASP A 47 12.75 4.20 -11.90
C ASP A 47 11.68 5.28 -11.72
N ALA A 48 11.41 6.07 -12.77
CA ALA A 48 10.37 7.08 -12.75
C ALA A 48 8.98 6.45 -12.57
N ARG A 49 8.70 5.34 -13.27
CA ARG A 49 7.46 4.58 -13.12
C ARG A 49 7.37 3.92 -11.75
N THR A 50 8.47 3.36 -11.25
CA THR A 50 8.54 2.77 -9.90
C THR A 50 8.21 3.79 -8.83
N ARG A 51 8.82 4.98 -8.88
CA ARG A 51 8.55 6.07 -7.93
C ARG A 51 7.10 6.53 -7.97
N ARG A 52 6.54 6.70 -9.18
CA ARG A 52 5.14 7.08 -9.35
C ARG A 52 4.20 6.01 -8.79
N LEU A 53 4.38 4.76 -9.20
CA LEU A 53 3.56 3.63 -8.75
C LEU A 53 3.58 3.49 -7.23
N ALA A 54 4.76 3.63 -6.61
CA ALA A 54 4.91 3.59 -5.17
C ALA A 54 4.12 4.71 -4.46
N GLY A 55 4.14 5.94 -5.01
CA GLY A 55 3.38 7.06 -4.44
C GLY A 55 1.87 6.88 -4.56
N GLU A 56 1.39 6.43 -5.73
CA GLU A 56 -0.04 6.16 -5.96
C GLU A 56 -0.56 5.05 -5.05
N LEU A 57 0.20 3.95 -4.92
CA LEU A 57 -0.14 2.83 -4.04
C LEU A 57 -0.24 3.28 -2.58
N ALA A 58 0.75 4.04 -2.10
CA ALA A 58 0.77 4.52 -0.72
C ALA A 58 -0.42 5.44 -0.41
N ASN A 59 -0.72 6.38 -1.31
CA ASN A 59 -1.84 7.30 -1.16
C ASN A 59 -3.19 6.56 -1.14
N TYR A 60 -3.33 5.55 -1.99
CA TYR A 60 -4.55 4.75 -2.05
C TYR A 60 -4.76 3.92 -0.79
N ALA A 61 -3.72 3.22 -0.31
CA ALA A 61 -3.77 2.45 0.94
C ALA A 61 -4.14 3.33 2.14
N LEU A 62 -3.58 4.54 2.22
CA LEU A 62 -3.91 5.50 3.27
C LEU A 62 -5.36 5.97 3.18
N GLY A 63 -5.84 6.28 1.97
CA GLY A 63 -7.22 6.69 1.73
C GLY A 63 -8.24 5.62 2.15
N LEU A 64 -7.97 4.35 1.87
CA LEU A 64 -8.79 3.22 2.31
C LEU A 64 -8.80 3.10 3.84
N THR A 65 -7.64 3.17 4.46
CA THR A 65 -7.46 3.09 5.91
C THR A 65 -8.24 4.20 6.64
N ILE A 66 -8.13 5.46 6.18
CA ILE A 66 -8.88 6.59 6.74
C ILE A 66 -10.39 6.40 6.59
N ARG A 67 -10.87 5.88 5.46
CA ARG A 67 -12.30 5.63 5.23
C ARG A 67 -12.84 4.58 6.20
N GLN A 68 -12.07 3.52 6.45
CA GLN A 68 -12.44 2.50 7.43
C GLN A 68 -12.60 3.11 8.83
N HIS A 69 -11.59 3.84 9.31
CA HIS A 69 -11.66 4.48 10.62
C HIS A 69 -12.82 5.49 10.75
N ARG A 70 -13.18 6.19 9.66
CA ARG A 70 -14.34 7.09 9.65
C ARG A 70 -15.68 6.33 9.64
N GLY A 71 -15.74 5.16 9.02
CA GLY A 71 -16.92 4.30 9.02
C GLY A 71 -17.18 3.66 10.38
N GLU A 72 -16.12 3.34 11.13
CA GLU A 72 -16.20 2.80 12.51
C GLU A 72 -16.65 3.86 13.54
N GLY A 73 -16.56 5.16 13.23
CA GLY A 73 -17.06 6.25 14.07
C GLY A 73 -18.52 6.65 13.85
N ALA A 74 -19.23 5.97 12.94
CA ALA A 74 -20.64 6.17 12.64
C ALA A 74 -21.46 4.93 13.06
N SER A 75 -21.38 4.56 14.34
CA SER A 75 -22.21 3.55 14.98
C SER A 75 -22.49 3.93 16.43
#